data_AF-A0AAU6Z9P7-F1
#
_entry.id   AF-A0AAU6Z9P7-F1
#
_cell.length_a   1.000
_cell.length_b   1.000
_cell.length_c   1.000
_cell.angle_alpha   90.00
_cell.angle_beta   90.00
_cell.angle_gamma   90.00
#
_symmetry.space_group_name_H-M   'P 1'
#
loop_
_entity.id
_entity.type
_entity.pdbx_description
1 polymer ?
#
loop_
_entity_poly.entity_id
_entity_poly.type
_entity_poly.pdbx_seq_one_letter_code
_entity_poly.pdbx_strand_id
1 'polypeptide(L)'
;MAANRGRVAQAPKPQSPSARLAQQAKLEYETLIGSYREANTALRQKLAETEEASAKNQAALEGRVQDLGQTLAQAQQSLAAMQTTITSDQAVMQQALTNQAENFRAAQENRGTEFTAWLKGQGQEFVELAHPHLEAIKAAEVDSAAVLQHIQALGDQTDVAAGQTTGHILAENFKTSAKEELQSGNHAFWTGIALSVAGVGWLVYVAIVAFWERGEFNWTWLSLKLALSLALGGVAAILIRRGQHAQATSRAYKRTELELRAIGPYLSDIEDRKVAEEAKVAFLQRTFGRAWEDHRGSTQAESLDGEHIKKALEAVSTLADKLPKAG
;
A
#
# COMPACT_ATOMS: atom_id res chain seq x y z
N MET A 1 -122.19 -47.80 81.14
CA MET A 1 -122.73 -47.60 82.51
C MET A 1 -121.89 -46.47 83.12
N ALA A 2 -122.37 -45.26 83.42
CA ALA A 2 -123.61 -44.87 84.07
C ALA A 2 -124.31 -43.68 83.39
N ALA A 3 -125.63 -43.63 83.58
CA ALA A 3 -126.59 -42.69 83.03
C ALA A 3 -126.50 -41.29 83.66
N ASN A 4 -126.65 -40.23 82.85
CA ASN A 4 -127.08 -38.94 83.35
C ASN A 4 -128.35 -38.48 82.62
N ARG A 5 -129.35 -38.15 83.43
CA ARG A 5 -130.76 -38.00 83.09
C ARG A 5 -131.01 -36.70 82.36
N GLY A 6 -131.95 -36.76 81.41
CA GLY A 6 -132.48 -35.62 80.71
C GLY A 6 -133.04 -34.56 81.65
N ARG A 7 -132.62 -33.32 81.42
CA ARG A 7 -133.33 -32.12 81.87
C ARG A 7 -134.01 -31.53 80.65
N VAL A 8 -135.33 -31.56 80.68
CA VAL A 8 -136.23 -30.97 79.69
C VAL A 8 -135.92 -29.48 79.58
N ALA A 9 -135.50 -29.03 78.41
CA ALA A 9 -135.28 -27.63 78.10
C ALA A 9 -136.64 -26.92 78.06
N GLN A 10 -136.92 -26.06 79.04
CA GLN A 10 -138.01 -25.08 78.95
C GLN A 10 -137.70 -24.15 77.78
N ALA A 11 -138.61 -24.12 76.80
CA ALA A 11 -138.54 -23.20 75.68
C ALA A 11 -138.54 -21.75 76.20
N PRO A 12 -137.61 -20.88 75.74
CA PRO A 12 -137.56 -19.50 76.17
C PRO A 12 -138.84 -18.76 75.72
N LYS A 13 -139.49 -18.06 76.65
CA LYS A 13 -140.64 -17.18 76.37
C LYS A 13 -140.28 -16.17 75.26
N PRO A 14 -141.19 -15.87 74.31
CA PRO A 14 -140.92 -14.93 73.24
C PRO A 14 -140.63 -13.54 73.79
N GLN A 15 -139.37 -13.11 73.64
CA GLN A 15 -138.94 -11.76 74.00
C GLN A 15 -139.61 -10.74 73.07
N SER A 16 -140.06 -9.62 73.65
CA SER A 16 -140.67 -8.50 72.90
C SER A 16 -139.70 -7.98 71.82
N PRO A 17 -140.20 -7.46 70.68
CA PRO A 17 -139.37 -6.89 69.62
C PRO A 17 -138.35 -5.84 70.12
N SER A 18 -138.71 -5.07 71.15
CA SER A 18 -137.84 -4.12 71.84
C SER A 18 -136.65 -4.77 72.57
N ALA A 19 -136.82 -5.96 73.15
CA ALA A 19 -135.76 -6.68 73.85
C ALA A 19 -134.73 -7.29 72.88
N ARG A 20 -135.15 -7.72 71.68
CA ARG A 20 -134.24 -8.22 70.64
C ARG A 20 -133.37 -7.11 70.06
N LEU A 21 -133.93 -5.93 69.81
CA LEU A 21 -133.17 -4.76 69.37
C LEU A 21 -132.16 -4.32 70.43
N ALA A 22 -132.52 -4.35 71.72
CA ALA A 22 -131.60 -4.03 72.81
C ALA A 22 -130.46 -5.06 72.93
N GLN A 23 -130.73 -6.35 72.73
CA GLN A 23 -129.68 -7.38 72.69
C GLN A 23 -128.76 -7.25 71.48
N GLN A 24 -129.32 -6.95 70.30
CA GLN A 24 -128.52 -6.74 69.09
C GLN A 24 -127.62 -5.49 69.21
N ALA A 25 -128.16 -4.36 69.69
CA ALA A 25 -127.38 -3.16 69.94
C ALA A 25 -126.29 -3.40 71.00
N LYS A 26 -126.56 -4.22 72.02
CA LYS A 26 -125.55 -4.62 73.01
C LYS A 26 -124.44 -5.47 72.38
N LEU A 27 -124.77 -6.44 71.54
CA LEU A 27 -123.80 -7.28 70.84
C LEU A 27 -122.94 -6.47 69.85
N GLU A 28 -123.56 -5.57 69.10
CA GLU A 28 -122.85 -4.65 68.19
C GLU A 28 -121.92 -3.72 68.98
N TYR A 29 -122.37 -3.19 70.11
CA TYR A 29 -121.55 -2.37 71.01
C TYR A 29 -120.40 -3.16 71.65
N GLU A 30 -120.64 -4.39 72.10
CA GLU A 30 -119.60 -5.29 72.62
C GLU A 30 -118.58 -5.67 71.54
N THR A 31 -119.03 -5.90 70.30
CA THR A 31 -118.17 -6.17 69.14
C THR A 31 -117.33 -4.96 68.78
N LEU A 32 -117.93 -3.77 68.79
CA LEU A 32 -117.24 -2.50 68.55
C LEU A 32 -116.17 -2.25 69.62
N ILE A 33 -116.51 -2.40 70.91
CA ILE A 33 -115.54 -2.33 72.02
C ILE A 33 -114.42 -3.35 71.83
N GLY A 34 -114.75 -4.59 71.46
CA GLY A 34 -113.79 -5.65 71.16
C GLY A 34 -112.81 -5.24 70.07
N SER A 35 -113.32 -4.77 68.92
CA SER A 35 -112.51 -4.29 67.80
C SER A 35 -111.63 -3.08 68.16
N TYR A 36 -112.14 -2.15 68.97
CA TYR A 36 -111.35 -1.02 69.46
C TYR A 36 -110.25 -1.46 70.42
N ARG A 37 -110.51 -2.44 71.28
CA ARG A 37 -109.48 -3.00 72.17
C ARG A 37 -108.40 -3.70 71.36
N GLU A 38 -108.78 -4.53 70.39
CA GLU A 38 -107.86 -5.24 69.50
C GLU A 38 -107.00 -4.26 68.68
N ALA A 39 -107.63 -3.25 68.07
CA ALA A 39 -106.92 -2.21 67.34
C ALA A 39 -105.96 -1.43 68.24
N ASN A 40 -106.38 -1.06 69.47
CA ASN A 40 -105.49 -0.42 70.44
C ASN A 40 -104.33 -1.32 70.86
N THR A 41 -104.55 -2.62 71.05
CA THR A 41 -103.47 -3.56 71.37
C THR A 41 -102.50 -3.72 70.20
N ALA A 42 -102.99 -3.81 68.96
CA ALA A 42 -102.17 -3.89 67.76
C ALA A 42 -101.37 -2.61 67.52
N LEU A 43 -101.97 -1.43 67.75
CA LEU A 43 -101.27 -0.15 67.66
C LEU A 43 -100.19 0.00 68.74
N ARG A 44 -100.47 -0.42 69.97
CA ARG A 44 -99.46 -0.42 71.05
C ARG A 44 -98.32 -1.39 70.75
N GLN A 45 -98.61 -2.56 70.19
CA GLN A 45 -97.59 -3.50 69.76
C GLN A 45 -96.73 -2.90 68.64
N LYS A 46 -97.33 -2.32 67.60
CA LYS A 46 -96.60 -1.63 66.54
C LYS A 46 -95.74 -0.49 67.07
N LEU A 47 -96.27 0.31 68.01
CA LEU A 47 -95.52 1.39 68.64
C LEU A 47 -94.28 0.83 69.36
N ALA A 48 -94.47 -0.21 70.19
CA ALA A 48 -93.37 -0.87 70.89
C ALA A 48 -92.32 -1.47 69.92
N GLU A 49 -92.75 -2.12 68.84
CA GLU A 49 -91.87 -2.66 67.80
C GLU A 49 -91.08 -1.53 67.09
N THR A 50 -91.72 -0.40 66.79
CA THR A 50 -91.05 0.75 66.18
C THR A 50 -90.08 1.45 67.14
N GLU A 51 -90.43 1.56 68.42
CA GLU A 51 -89.55 2.11 69.45
C GLU A 51 -88.32 1.22 69.65
N GLU A 52 -88.50 -0.10 69.71
CA GLU A 52 -87.39 -1.07 69.80
C GLU A 52 -86.50 -1.02 68.56
N ALA A 53 -87.09 -0.98 67.35
CA ALA A 53 -86.33 -0.86 66.11
C ALA A 53 -85.56 0.47 66.02
N SER A 54 -86.18 1.57 66.45
CA SER A 54 -85.53 2.89 66.53
C SER A 54 -84.36 2.87 67.50
N ALA A 55 -84.54 2.29 68.70
CA ALA A 55 -83.48 2.16 69.69
C ALA A 55 -82.31 1.30 69.18
N LYS A 56 -82.59 0.17 68.50
CA LYS A 56 -81.56 -0.67 67.87
C LYS A 56 -80.80 0.08 66.77
N ASN A 57 -81.51 0.82 65.92
CA ASN A 57 -80.89 1.60 64.86
C ASN A 57 -80.04 2.74 65.42
N GLN A 58 -80.51 3.42 66.46
CA GLN A 58 -79.74 4.45 67.15
C GLN A 58 -78.46 3.87 67.75
N ALA A 59 -78.54 2.76 68.49
CA ALA A 59 -77.36 2.09 69.05
C ALA A 59 -76.38 1.62 67.95
N ALA A 60 -76.89 1.11 66.82
CA ALA A 60 -76.05 0.71 65.69
C ALA A 60 -75.37 1.91 65.00
N LEU A 61 -76.05 3.05 64.89
CA LEU A 61 -75.48 4.29 64.35
C LEU A 61 -74.42 4.87 65.29
N GLU A 62 -74.70 4.91 66.59
CA GLU A 62 -73.73 5.34 67.61
C GLU A 62 -72.47 4.46 67.58
N GLY A 63 -72.64 3.13 67.48
CA GLY A 63 -71.53 2.19 67.31
C GLY A 63 -70.71 2.44 66.04
N ARG A 64 -71.36 2.71 64.90
CA ARG A 64 -70.68 3.05 63.64
C ARG A 64 -69.95 4.40 63.71
N VAL A 65 -70.52 5.40 64.37
CA VAL A 65 -69.88 6.71 64.56
C VAL A 65 -68.63 6.56 65.44
N GLN A 66 -68.70 5.74 66.48
CA GLN A 66 -67.54 5.45 67.34
C GLN A 66 -66.43 4.72 66.58
N ASP A 67 -66.78 3.71 65.78
CA ASP A 67 -65.84 2.93 64.96
C ASP A 67 -65.17 3.80 63.86
N LEU A 68 -65.95 4.63 63.17
CA LEU A 68 -65.44 5.61 62.23
C LEU A 68 -64.53 6.63 62.91
N GLY A 69 -64.87 7.07 64.13
CA GLY A 69 -64.03 7.96 64.93
C GLY A 69 -62.68 7.33 65.29
N GLN A 70 -62.67 6.05 65.68
CA GLN A 70 -61.44 5.31 65.95
C GLN A 70 -60.60 5.11 64.68
N THR A 71 -61.22 4.74 63.57
CA THR A 71 -60.55 4.57 62.27
C THR A 71 -59.94 5.89 61.79
N LEU A 72 -60.65 7.00 61.94
CA LEU A 72 -60.15 8.34 61.58
C LEU A 72 -58.95 8.72 62.44
N ALA A 73 -59.00 8.47 63.75
CA ALA A 73 -57.88 8.74 64.65
C ALA A 73 -56.64 7.91 64.30
N GLN A 74 -56.81 6.62 63.98
CA GLN A 74 -55.73 5.73 63.52
C GLN A 74 -55.14 6.20 62.18
N ALA A 75 -55.99 6.59 61.24
CA ALA A 75 -55.55 7.11 59.94
C ALA A 75 -54.77 8.42 60.09
N GLN A 76 -55.22 9.34 60.96
CA GLN A 76 -54.51 10.59 61.27
C GLN A 76 -53.15 10.32 61.92
N GLN A 77 -53.07 9.35 62.84
CA GLN A 77 -51.81 8.95 63.46
C GLN A 77 -50.84 8.34 62.44
N SER A 78 -51.34 7.48 61.54
CA SER A 78 -50.54 6.90 60.45
C SER A 78 -50.02 7.97 59.50
N LEU A 79 -50.86 8.95 59.14
CA LEU A 79 -50.46 10.07 58.28
C LEU A 79 -49.36 10.91 58.93
N ALA A 80 -49.49 11.23 60.21
CA ALA A 80 -48.47 11.96 60.95
C ALA A 80 -47.14 11.19 61.04
N ALA A 81 -47.21 9.87 61.25
CA ALA A 81 -46.04 9.00 61.25
C ALA A 81 -45.35 8.97 59.88
N MET A 82 -46.12 8.78 58.79
CA MET A 82 -45.60 8.81 57.43
C MET A 82 -44.97 10.15 57.07
N GLN A 83 -45.59 11.26 57.45
CA GLN A 83 -45.04 12.60 57.21
C GLN A 83 -43.70 12.81 57.93
N THR A 84 -43.58 12.28 59.16
CA THR A 84 -42.32 12.30 59.92
C THR A 84 -41.25 11.45 59.24
N THR A 85 -41.60 10.24 58.79
CA THR A 85 -40.68 9.36 58.03
C THR A 85 -40.22 10.01 56.73
N ILE A 86 -41.13 10.59 55.94
CA ILE A 86 -40.80 11.28 54.68
C ILE A 86 -39.82 12.43 54.94
N THR A 87 -40.04 13.21 55.98
CA THR A 87 -39.15 14.33 56.34
C THR A 87 -37.77 13.83 56.76
N SER A 88 -37.73 12.73 57.54
CA SER A 88 -36.47 12.07 57.95
C SER A 88 -35.71 11.52 56.74
N ASP A 89 -36.38 10.79 55.85
CA ASP A 89 -35.79 10.20 54.66
C ASP A 89 -35.28 11.27 53.70
N GLN A 90 -36.00 12.39 53.57
CA GLN A 90 -35.54 13.55 52.80
C GLN A 90 -34.23 14.12 53.36
N ALA A 91 -34.09 14.23 54.68
CA ALA A 91 -32.85 14.69 55.30
C ALA A 91 -31.69 13.71 55.06
N VAL A 92 -31.94 12.40 55.21
CA VAL A 92 -30.95 11.35 54.93
C VAL A 92 -30.51 11.38 53.46
N MET A 93 -31.45 11.53 52.52
CA MET A 93 -31.14 11.63 51.09
C MET A 93 -30.32 12.89 50.76
N GLN A 94 -30.67 14.04 51.33
CA GLN A 94 -29.90 15.27 51.13
C GLN A 94 -28.46 15.13 51.67
N GLN A 95 -28.31 14.51 52.84
CA GLN A 95 -26.99 14.24 53.42
C GLN A 95 -26.19 13.26 52.56
N ALA A 96 -26.82 12.18 52.09
CA ALA A 96 -26.17 11.20 51.21
C ALA A 96 -25.70 11.84 49.89
N LEU A 97 -26.54 12.68 49.27
CA LEU A 97 -26.18 13.41 48.04
C LEU A 97 -25.02 14.38 48.27
N THR A 98 -25.01 15.09 49.41
CA THR A 98 -23.92 16.00 49.78
C THR A 98 -22.61 15.25 49.98
N ASN A 99 -22.63 14.17 50.78
CA ASN A 99 -21.47 13.32 51.02
C ASN A 99 -20.95 12.70 49.72
N GLN A 100 -21.84 12.26 48.82
CA GLN A 100 -21.46 11.70 47.53
C GLN A 100 -20.80 12.75 46.63
N ALA A 101 -21.34 13.98 46.60
CA ALA A 101 -20.76 15.08 45.83
C ALA A 101 -19.36 15.46 46.34
N GLU A 102 -19.19 15.54 47.66
CA GLU A 102 -17.88 15.81 48.28
C GLU A 102 -16.87 14.70 48.00
N ASN A 103 -17.26 13.44 48.19
CA ASN A 103 -16.41 12.28 47.89
C ASN A 103 -16.02 12.23 46.42
N PHE A 104 -16.96 12.49 45.51
CA PHE A 104 -16.69 12.53 44.08
C PHE A 104 -15.71 13.64 43.73
N ARG A 105 -15.91 14.84 44.28
CA ARG A 105 -15.02 15.99 44.05
C ARG A 105 -13.60 15.69 44.56
N ALA A 106 -13.47 15.18 45.78
CA ALA A 106 -12.17 14.80 46.36
C ALA A 106 -11.48 13.70 45.52
N ALA A 107 -12.24 12.70 45.05
CA ALA A 107 -11.70 11.65 44.20
C ALA A 107 -11.29 12.15 42.80
N GLN A 108 -11.95 13.18 42.25
CA GLN A 108 -11.53 13.79 40.98
C GLN A 108 -10.26 14.63 41.16
N GLU A 109 -10.16 15.38 42.25
CA GLU A 109 -8.98 16.19 42.58
C GLU A 109 -7.75 15.32 42.83
N ASN A 110 -7.90 14.24 43.61
CA ASN A 110 -6.84 13.26 43.83
C ASN A 110 -6.39 12.60 42.53
N ARG A 111 -7.34 12.12 41.70
CA ARG A 111 -7.01 11.54 40.39
C ARG A 111 -6.28 12.52 39.47
N GLY A 112 -6.70 13.79 39.44
CA GLY A 112 -6.04 14.84 38.65
C GLY A 112 -4.60 15.08 39.11
N THR A 113 -4.38 15.10 40.41
CA THR A 113 -3.05 15.27 41.03
C THR A 113 -2.15 14.06 40.74
N GLU A 114 -2.63 12.85 40.98
CA GLU A 114 -1.90 11.60 40.70
C GLU A 114 -1.55 11.46 39.22
N PHE A 115 -2.51 11.77 38.32
CA PHE A 115 -2.28 11.70 36.88
C PHE A 115 -1.24 12.71 36.41
N THR A 116 -1.27 13.94 36.95
CA THR A 116 -0.27 14.97 36.60
C THR A 116 1.11 14.59 37.12
N ALA A 117 1.20 14.03 38.34
CA ALA A 117 2.45 13.52 38.89
C ALA A 117 3.00 12.36 38.06
N TRP A 118 2.13 11.43 37.66
CA TRP A 118 2.47 10.31 36.78
C TRP A 118 2.97 10.79 35.41
N LEU A 119 2.27 11.72 34.75
CA LEU A 119 2.70 12.29 33.48
C LEU A 119 4.08 12.95 33.57
N LYS A 120 4.34 13.67 34.67
CA LYS A 120 5.65 14.29 34.91
C LYS A 120 6.74 13.24 35.10
N GLY A 121 6.47 12.19 35.88
CA GLY A 121 7.40 11.07 36.08
C GLY A 121 7.71 10.35 34.77
N GLN A 122 6.69 10.00 33.98
CA GLN A 122 6.86 9.38 32.67
C GLN A 122 7.61 10.28 31.68
N GLY A 123 7.36 11.59 31.70
CA GLY A 123 8.12 12.55 30.89
C GLY A 123 9.60 12.59 31.25
N GLN A 124 9.93 12.51 32.55
CA GLN A 124 11.31 12.44 33.01
C GLN A 124 11.98 11.12 32.61
N GLU A 125 11.32 9.98 32.85
CA GLU A 125 11.81 8.65 32.42
C GLU A 125 12.03 8.59 30.91
N PHE A 126 11.12 9.15 30.12
CA PHE A 126 11.27 9.21 28.67
C PHE A 126 12.48 10.05 28.28
N VAL A 127 12.70 11.21 28.90
CA VAL A 127 13.87 12.05 28.63
C VAL A 127 15.16 11.32 29.01
N GLU A 128 15.21 10.67 30.17
CA GLU A 128 16.37 9.90 30.62
C GLU A 128 16.67 8.73 29.68
N LEU A 129 15.65 8.02 29.19
CA LEU A 129 15.80 6.91 28.25
C LEU A 129 16.18 7.41 26.85
N ALA A 130 15.59 8.50 26.38
CA ALA A 130 15.82 9.04 25.04
C ALA A 130 17.18 9.74 24.91
N HIS A 131 17.70 10.35 25.99
CA HIS A 131 18.95 11.11 25.97
C HIS A 131 20.15 10.31 25.42
N PRO A 132 20.49 9.10 25.92
CA PRO A 132 21.62 8.34 25.39
C PRO A 132 21.42 7.93 23.92
N HIS A 133 20.19 7.66 23.50
CA HIS A 133 19.90 7.33 22.10
C HIS A 133 20.05 8.55 21.18
N LEU A 134 19.59 9.73 21.61
CA LEU A 134 19.80 10.98 20.87
C LEU A 134 21.28 11.33 20.75
N GLU A 135 22.05 11.16 21.83
CA GLU A 135 23.50 11.38 21.81
C GLU A 135 24.22 10.34 20.92
N ALA A 136 23.79 9.07 20.94
CA ALA A 136 24.32 8.05 20.03
C ALA A 136 24.02 8.36 18.56
N ILE A 137 22.81 8.85 18.24
CA ILE A 137 22.43 9.26 16.88
C ILE A 137 23.28 10.45 16.42
N LYS A 138 23.44 11.48 17.26
CA LYS A 138 24.30 12.64 16.94
C LYS A 138 25.76 12.22 16.74
N ALA A 139 26.27 11.33 17.58
CA ALA A 139 27.63 10.81 17.44
C ALA A 139 27.79 10.03 16.11
N ALA A 140 26.80 9.20 15.77
CA ALA A 140 26.78 8.47 14.50
C ALA A 140 26.65 9.40 13.28
N GLU A 141 25.94 10.52 13.39
CA GLU A 141 25.83 11.53 12.33
C GLU A 141 27.20 12.18 12.05
N VAL A 142 27.95 12.54 13.10
CA VAL A 142 29.30 13.09 12.98
C VAL A 142 30.25 12.08 12.35
N ASP A 143 30.21 10.81 12.79
CA ASP A 143 31.05 9.74 12.23
C ASP A 143 30.69 9.45 10.76
N SER A 144 29.40 9.41 10.43
CA SER A 144 28.91 9.20 9.07
C SER A 144 29.34 10.31 8.11
N ALA A 145 29.39 11.56 8.58
CA ALA A 145 29.89 12.68 7.78
C ALA A 145 31.39 12.52 7.44
N ALA A 146 32.19 12.06 8.39
CA ALA A 146 33.61 11.76 8.16
C ALA A 146 33.80 10.58 7.19
N VAL A 147 33.00 9.52 7.34
CA VAL A 147 33.00 8.37 6.42
C VAL A 147 32.59 8.79 5.01
N LEU A 148 31.57 9.63 4.86
CA LEU A 148 31.15 10.16 3.56
C LEU A 148 32.25 10.97 2.88
N GLN A 149 32.93 11.85 3.61
CA GLN A 149 34.07 12.60 3.09
C GLN A 149 35.21 11.65 2.66
N HIS A 150 35.49 10.61 3.44
CA HIS A 150 36.51 9.63 3.09
C HIS A 150 36.13 8.84 1.83
N ILE A 151 34.86 8.43 1.68
CA ILE A 151 34.38 7.74 0.48
C ILE A 151 34.47 8.65 -0.75
N GLN A 152 34.09 9.93 -0.63
CA GLN A 152 34.21 10.90 -1.72
C GLN A 152 35.67 11.11 -2.14
N ALA A 153 36.57 11.30 -1.17
CA ALA A 153 38.01 11.45 -1.45
C ALA A 153 38.60 10.19 -2.12
N LEU A 154 38.18 8.99 -1.68
CA LEU A 154 38.60 7.75 -2.30
C LEU A 154 38.05 7.60 -3.72
N GLY A 155 36.78 7.97 -3.94
CA GLY A 155 36.17 8.03 -5.27
C GLY A 155 36.96 8.93 -6.23
N ASP A 156 37.29 10.15 -5.79
CA ASP A 156 38.08 11.10 -6.58
C ASP A 156 39.48 10.57 -6.92
N GLN A 157 40.16 9.94 -5.96
CA GLN A 157 41.47 9.33 -6.21
C GLN A 157 41.39 8.16 -7.20
N THR A 158 40.32 7.36 -7.10
CA THR A 158 40.11 6.21 -7.98
C THR A 158 39.78 6.66 -9.40
N ASP A 159 38.96 7.71 -9.57
CA ASP A 159 38.65 8.31 -10.86
C ASP A 159 39.89 8.88 -11.56
N VAL A 160 40.76 9.56 -10.80
CA VAL A 160 42.03 10.08 -11.34
C VAL A 160 42.96 8.94 -11.73
N ALA A 161 43.12 7.93 -10.88
CA ALA A 161 43.99 6.78 -11.15
C ALA A 161 43.50 5.95 -12.34
N ALA A 162 42.20 5.67 -12.42
CA ALA A 162 41.58 4.95 -13.54
C ALA A 162 41.69 5.78 -14.84
N GLY A 163 41.39 7.08 -14.79
CA GLY A 163 41.50 7.97 -15.95
C GLY A 163 42.92 8.05 -16.52
N GLN A 164 43.94 8.17 -15.67
CA GLN A 164 45.34 8.21 -16.10
C GLN A 164 45.83 6.86 -16.63
N THR A 165 45.45 5.76 -15.97
CA THR A 165 45.88 4.41 -16.35
C THR A 165 45.22 3.95 -17.66
N THR A 166 43.90 4.12 -17.80
CA THR A 166 43.18 3.74 -19.01
C THR A 166 43.62 4.58 -20.21
N GLY A 167 43.82 5.88 -20.04
CA GLY A 167 44.34 6.75 -21.11
C GLY A 167 45.73 6.34 -21.59
N HIS A 168 46.62 5.94 -20.67
CA HIS A 168 47.96 5.48 -21.01
C HIS A 168 47.95 4.13 -21.74
N ILE A 169 47.18 3.15 -21.23
CA ILE A 169 47.07 1.82 -21.83
C ILE A 169 46.49 1.88 -23.25
N LEU A 170 45.43 2.69 -23.46
CA LEU A 170 44.86 2.85 -24.80
C LEU A 170 45.86 3.49 -25.76
N ALA A 171 46.55 4.55 -25.35
CA ALA A 171 47.57 5.19 -26.18
C ALA A 171 48.74 4.23 -26.51
N GLU A 172 49.18 3.42 -25.55
CA GLU A 172 50.25 2.43 -25.75
C GLU A 172 49.84 1.31 -26.72
N ASN A 173 48.60 0.83 -26.64
CA ASN A 173 48.05 -0.15 -27.58
C ASN A 173 47.98 0.42 -29.01
N PHE A 174 47.48 1.64 -29.19
CA PHE A 174 47.45 2.29 -30.51
C PHE A 174 48.85 2.52 -31.09
N LYS A 175 49.82 2.89 -30.24
CA LYS A 175 51.23 3.01 -30.64
C LYS A 175 51.80 1.69 -31.16
N THR A 176 51.51 0.60 -30.44
CA THR A 176 52.00 -0.74 -30.77
C THR A 176 51.38 -1.21 -32.08
N SER A 177 50.05 -1.11 -32.22
CA SER A 177 49.34 -1.46 -33.46
C SER A 177 49.77 -0.60 -34.65
N ALA A 178 50.01 0.70 -34.46
CA ALA A 178 50.54 1.57 -35.52
C ALA A 178 51.93 1.13 -36.00
N LYS A 179 52.79 0.68 -35.09
CA LYS A 179 54.15 0.22 -35.41
C LYS A 179 54.13 -1.14 -36.12
N GLU A 180 53.33 -2.08 -35.65
CA GLU A 180 53.17 -3.40 -36.26
C GLU A 180 52.62 -3.28 -37.69
N GLU A 181 51.63 -2.42 -37.90
CA GLU A 181 51.02 -2.19 -39.22
C GLU A 181 51.98 -1.48 -40.20
N LEU A 182 52.85 -0.58 -39.72
CA LEU A 182 53.92 -0.02 -40.56
C LEU A 182 54.92 -1.08 -40.97
N GLN A 183 55.32 -1.94 -40.05
CA GLN A 183 56.30 -2.98 -40.33
C GLN A 183 55.72 -3.98 -41.33
N SER A 184 54.52 -4.50 -41.07
CA SER A 184 53.84 -5.45 -41.97
C SER A 184 53.58 -4.83 -43.34
N GLY A 185 53.12 -3.57 -43.39
CA GLY A 185 52.86 -2.83 -44.61
C GLY A 185 54.12 -2.55 -45.43
N ASN A 186 55.21 -2.17 -44.77
CA ASN A 186 56.50 -1.94 -45.42
C ASN A 186 57.07 -3.25 -45.98
N HIS A 187 56.99 -4.36 -45.23
CA HIS A 187 57.39 -5.67 -45.74
C HIS A 187 56.55 -6.09 -46.96
N ALA A 188 55.22 -5.94 -46.92
CA ALA A 188 54.34 -6.23 -48.07
C ALA A 188 54.65 -5.36 -49.30
N PHE A 189 54.92 -4.06 -49.09
CA PHE A 189 55.27 -3.15 -50.17
C PHE A 189 56.62 -3.51 -50.83
N TRP A 190 57.67 -3.74 -50.03
CA TRP A 190 58.99 -4.10 -50.54
C TRP A 190 58.99 -5.48 -51.22
N THR A 191 58.26 -6.45 -50.67
CA THR A 191 58.09 -7.77 -51.32
C THR A 191 57.33 -7.67 -52.63
N GLY A 192 56.28 -6.85 -52.70
CA GLY A 192 55.55 -6.58 -53.95
C GLY A 192 56.43 -5.93 -55.03
N ILE A 193 57.27 -4.95 -54.65
CA ILE A 193 58.25 -4.35 -55.58
C ILE A 193 59.28 -5.39 -56.04
N ALA A 194 59.84 -6.16 -55.12
CA ALA A 194 60.83 -7.19 -55.44
C ALA A 194 60.25 -8.24 -56.41
N LEU A 195 59.00 -8.67 -56.19
CA LEU A 195 58.29 -9.60 -57.06
C LEU A 195 58.04 -9.00 -58.46
N SER A 196 57.67 -7.71 -58.52
CA SER A 196 57.48 -6.99 -59.79
C SER A 196 58.78 -6.92 -60.59
N VAL A 197 59.88 -6.55 -59.93
CA VAL A 197 61.21 -6.44 -60.57
C VAL A 197 61.71 -7.81 -61.00
N ALA A 198 61.53 -8.86 -60.18
CA ALA A 198 61.89 -10.22 -60.54
C ALA A 198 61.05 -10.75 -61.71
N GLY A 199 59.74 -10.50 -61.74
CA GLY A 199 58.85 -10.93 -62.81
C GLY A 199 59.16 -10.26 -64.15
N VAL A 200 59.39 -8.94 -64.15
CA VAL A 200 59.77 -8.19 -65.36
C VAL A 200 61.21 -8.54 -65.79
N GLY A 201 62.14 -8.61 -64.83
CA GLY A 201 63.53 -9.00 -65.09
C GLY A 201 63.65 -10.40 -65.67
N TRP A 202 62.84 -11.36 -65.18
CA TRP A 202 62.77 -12.72 -65.72
C TRP A 202 62.24 -12.73 -67.17
N LEU A 203 61.20 -11.95 -67.47
CA LEU A 203 60.70 -11.83 -68.86
C LEU A 203 61.76 -11.28 -69.80
N VAL A 204 62.45 -10.22 -69.40
CA VAL A 204 63.51 -9.59 -70.20
C VAL A 204 64.67 -10.56 -70.41
N TYR A 205 65.13 -11.23 -69.35
CA TYR A 205 66.18 -12.25 -69.43
C TYR A 205 65.81 -13.38 -70.40
N VAL A 206 64.59 -13.92 -70.28
CA VAL A 206 64.09 -14.96 -71.17
C VAL A 206 64.00 -14.49 -72.61
N ALA A 207 63.50 -13.27 -72.85
CA ALA A 207 63.39 -12.72 -74.20
C ALA A 207 64.76 -12.61 -74.88
N ILE A 208 65.80 -12.20 -74.14
CA ILE A 208 67.16 -12.11 -74.63
C ILE A 208 67.73 -13.52 -74.96
N VAL A 209 67.60 -14.49 -74.05
CA VAL A 209 68.11 -15.86 -74.25
C VAL A 209 67.39 -16.56 -75.41
N ALA A 210 66.06 -16.43 -75.49
CA ALA A 210 65.27 -17.02 -76.56
C ALA A 210 65.64 -16.45 -77.93
N PHE A 211 65.93 -15.14 -78.02
CA PHE A 211 66.36 -14.50 -79.26
C PHE A 211 67.77 -14.95 -79.70
N TRP A 212 68.62 -15.38 -78.77
CA TRP A 212 69.99 -15.82 -79.06
C TRP A 212 70.10 -17.28 -79.48
N GLU A 213 69.32 -18.19 -78.89
CA GLU A 213 69.54 -19.64 -79.07
C GLU A 213 68.71 -20.29 -80.19
N ARG A 214 67.54 -19.75 -80.56
CA ARG A 214 66.66 -20.40 -81.55
C ARG A 214 65.91 -19.36 -82.38
N GLY A 215 66.21 -19.27 -83.67
CA GLY A 215 65.50 -18.41 -84.64
C GLY A 215 64.05 -18.81 -84.94
N GLU A 216 63.43 -19.70 -84.17
CA GLU A 216 62.05 -20.15 -84.35
C GLU A 216 61.19 -19.69 -83.16
N PHE A 217 60.24 -18.80 -83.45
CA PHE A 217 59.40 -18.15 -82.45
C PHE A 217 58.21 -19.05 -82.08
N ASN A 218 58.26 -19.67 -80.90
CA ASN A 218 57.16 -20.48 -80.39
C ASN A 218 56.15 -19.62 -79.61
N TRP A 219 55.03 -19.29 -80.25
CA TRP A 219 53.93 -18.51 -79.67
C TRP A 219 53.32 -19.13 -78.41
N THR A 220 53.24 -20.47 -78.34
CA THR A 220 52.70 -21.20 -77.18
C THR A 220 53.57 -21.00 -75.94
N TRP A 221 54.89 -20.94 -76.15
CA TRP A 221 55.82 -20.74 -75.04
C TRP A 221 55.85 -19.30 -74.54
N LEU A 222 55.65 -18.34 -75.44
CA LEU A 222 55.56 -16.93 -75.07
C LEU A 222 54.27 -16.63 -74.30
N SER A 223 53.11 -17.15 -74.75
CA SER A 223 51.82 -16.90 -74.12
C SER A 223 51.76 -17.40 -72.68
N LEU A 224 52.35 -18.58 -72.39
CA LEU A 224 52.43 -19.12 -71.05
C LEU A 224 53.27 -18.24 -70.11
N LYS A 225 54.38 -17.68 -70.61
CA LYS A 225 55.24 -16.77 -69.81
C LYS A 225 54.58 -15.41 -69.59
N LEU A 226 53.88 -14.90 -70.60
CA LEU A 226 53.10 -13.67 -70.48
C LEU A 226 51.99 -13.82 -69.43
N ALA A 227 51.27 -14.95 -69.45
CA ALA A 227 50.25 -15.28 -68.45
C ALA A 227 50.84 -15.38 -67.04
N LEU A 228 51.99 -16.05 -66.88
CA LEU A 228 52.67 -16.17 -65.59
C LEU A 228 53.12 -14.82 -65.04
N SER A 229 53.64 -13.93 -65.88
CA SER A 229 54.08 -12.61 -65.47
C SER A 229 52.93 -11.65 -65.20
N LEU A 230 51.81 -11.78 -65.90
CA LEU A 230 50.56 -11.08 -65.56
C LEU A 230 50.02 -11.54 -64.20
N ALA A 231 50.07 -12.84 -63.91
CA ALA A 231 49.68 -13.37 -62.61
C ALA A 231 50.59 -12.84 -61.48
N LEU A 232 51.92 -12.85 -61.69
CA LEU A 232 52.89 -12.28 -60.75
C LEU A 232 52.69 -10.76 -60.57
N GLY A 233 52.42 -10.04 -61.66
CA GLY A 233 52.11 -8.60 -61.63
C GLY A 233 50.84 -8.30 -60.85
N GLY A 234 49.80 -9.12 -60.99
CA GLY A 234 48.57 -9.01 -60.21
C GLY A 234 48.80 -9.21 -58.71
N VAL A 235 49.56 -10.24 -58.33
CA VAL A 235 49.95 -10.50 -56.93
C VAL A 235 50.76 -9.33 -56.37
N ALA A 236 51.72 -8.82 -57.14
CA ALA A 236 52.53 -7.68 -56.73
C ALA A 236 51.72 -6.40 -56.53
N ALA A 237 50.76 -6.11 -57.42
CA ALA A 237 49.89 -4.94 -57.29
C ALA A 237 49.02 -5.01 -56.03
N ILE A 238 48.51 -6.19 -55.68
CA ILE A 238 47.75 -6.41 -54.44
C ILE A 238 48.63 -6.18 -53.21
N LEU A 239 49.87 -6.69 -53.21
CA LEU A 239 50.82 -6.48 -52.11
C LEU A 239 51.20 -5.01 -51.94
N ILE A 240 51.43 -4.29 -53.04
CA ILE A 240 51.73 -2.85 -53.03
C ILE A 240 50.52 -2.07 -52.49
N ARG A 241 49.30 -2.37 -52.97
CA ARG A 241 48.06 -1.74 -52.51
C ARG A 241 47.81 -1.99 -51.03
N ARG A 242 48.03 -3.22 -50.56
CA ARG A 242 47.97 -3.58 -49.14
C ARG A 242 49.00 -2.81 -48.33
N GLY A 243 50.23 -2.69 -48.82
CA GLY A 243 51.28 -1.90 -48.17
C GLY A 243 50.95 -0.41 -48.04
N GLN A 244 50.39 0.19 -49.09
CA GLN A 244 49.91 1.58 -49.05
C GLN A 244 48.73 1.77 -48.08
N HIS A 245 47.80 0.82 -48.06
CA HIS A 245 46.68 0.84 -47.13
C HIS A 245 47.15 0.73 -45.67
N ALA A 246 48.06 -0.20 -45.37
CA ALA A 246 48.67 -0.36 -44.05
C ALA A 246 49.44 0.91 -43.58
N GLN A 247 50.08 1.65 -44.50
CA GLN A 247 50.68 2.93 -44.16
C GLN A 247 49.65 4.02 -43.83
N ALA A 248 48.51 4.04 -44.55
CA ALA A 248 47.43 4.98 -44.28
C ALA A 248 46.75 4.68 -42.93
N THR A 249 46.46 3.42 -42.62
CA THR A 249 45.87 2.98 -41.35
C THR A 249 46.82 3.26 -40.18
N SER A 250 48.13 3.03 -40.33
CA SER A 250 49.08 3.40 -39.28
C SER A 250 49.14 4.90 -39.00
N ARG A 251 49.11 5.76 -40.05
CA ARG A 251 49.05 7.22 -39.84
C ARG A 251 47.78 7.63 -39.07
N ALA A 252 46.66 6.97 -39.36
CA ALA A 252 45.42 7.16 -38.61
C ALA A 252 45.59 6.72 -37.14
N TYR A 253 46.12 5.52 -36.88
CA TYR A 253 46.37 5.05 -35.51
C TYR A 253 47.34 5.93 -34.73
N LYS A 254 48.41 6.41 -35.37
CA LYS A 254 49.37 7.34 -34.75
C LYS A 254 48.75 8.71 -34.46
N ARG A 255 47.85 9.17 -35.30
CA ARG A 255 47.09 10.39 -35.03
C ARG A 255 46.17 10.19 -33.82
N THR A 256 45.44 9.09 -33.76
CA THR A 256 44.59 8.75 -32.62
C THR A 256 45.39 8.59 -31.33
N GLU A 257 46.58 7.97 -31.38
CA GLU A 257 47.52 7.90 -30.26
C GLU A 257 47.89 9.30 -29.74
N LEU A 258 48.29 10.21 -30.65
CA LEU A 258 48.67 11.57 -30.29
C LEU A 258 47.49 12.37 -29.74
N GLU A 259 46.30 12.21 -30.31
CA GLU A 259 45.07 12.85 -29.83
C GLU A 259 44.74 12.34 -28.42
N LEU A 260 44.72 11.02 -28.18
CA LEU A 260 44.48 10.43 -26.85
C LEU A 260 45.52 10.88 -25.81
N ARG A 261 46.78 10.98 -26.20
CA ARG A 261 47.87 11.41 -25.32
C ARG A 261 47.83 12.92 -25.02
N ALA A 262 47.38 13.74 -25.98
CA ALA A 262 47.28 15.19 -25.82
C ALA A 262 46.07 15.61 -24.97
N ILE A 263 45.03 14.77 -24.90
CA ILE A 263 43.78 15.07 -24.19
C ILE A 263 43.93 15.07 -22.68
N GLY A 264 44.75 14.17 -22.12
CA GLY A 264 45.02 14.14 -20.68
C GLY A 264 45.49 15.50 -20.15
N PRO A 265 46.57 16.09 -20.70
CA PRO A 265 47.05 17.42 -20.34
C PRO A 265 46.09 18.57 -20.68
N TYR A 266 45.36 18.49 -21.79
CA TYR A 266 44.43 19.57 -22.19
C TYR A 266 43.20 19.67 -21.28
N LEU A 267 42.73 18.53 -20.77
CA LEU A 267 41.56 18.49 -19.89
C LEU A 267 41.90 18.69 -18.42
N SER A 268 43.17 18.54 -18.03
CA SER A 268 43.61 18.86 -16.66
C SER A 268 43.64 20.36 -16.35
N ASP A 269 43.59 21.21 -17.38
CA ASP A 269 43.64 22.68 -17.25
C ASP A 269 42.24 23.33 -17.17
N ILE A 270 41.16 22.52 -17.19
CA ILE A 270 39.78 22.99 -17.08
C ILE A 270 39.32 22.89 -15.62
N GLU A 271 39.07 24.03 -14.97
CA GLU A 271 38.63 24.10 -13.56
C GLU A 271 37.22 23.52 -13.34
N ASP A 272 36.35 23.56 -14.36
CA ASP A 272 35.00 22.99 -14.28
C ASP A 272 34.97 21.51 -14.70
N ARG A 273 34.86 20.64 -13.70
CA ARG A 273 34.82 19.17 -13.88
C ARG A 273 33.68 18.70 -14.78
N LYS A 274 32.53 19.39 -14.80
CA LYS A 274 31.39 19.00 -15.65
C LYS A 274 31.68 19.26 -17.12
N VAL A 275 32.29 20.40 -17.44
CA VAL A 275 32.68 20.76 -18.80
C VAL A 275 33.81 19.84 -19.29
N ALA A 276 34.75 19.49 -18.40
CA ALA A 276 35.80 18.52 -18.71
C ALA A 276 35.24 17.12 -19.02
N GLU A 277 34.24 16.64 -18.28
CA GLU A 277 33.57 15.36 -18.54
C GLU A 277 32.75 15.38 -19.83
N GLU A 278 32.00 16.45 -20.10
CA GLU A 278 31.24 16.59 -21.35
C GLU A 278 32.17 16.64 -22.57
N ALA A 279 33.32 17.33 -22.47
CA ALA A 279 34.34 17.35 -23.49
C ALA A 279 34.98 15.96 -23.72
N LYS A 280 35.20 15.17 -22.66
CA LYS A 280 35.65 13.76 -22.77
C LYS A 280 34.62 12.94 -23.54
N VAL A 281 33.34 13.05 -23.19
CA VAL A 281 32.26 12.29 -23.83
C VAL A 281 32.14 12.68 -25.31
N ALA A 282 32.13 13.98 -25.62
CA ALA A 282 32.07 14.47 -27.01
C ALA A 282 33.29 14.02 -27.83
N PHE A 283 34.49 14.03 -27.24
CA PHE A 283 35.68 13.50 -27.90
C PHE A 283 35.58 11.99 -28.15
N LEU A 284 35.18 11.21 -27.14
CA LEU A 284 35.03 9.76 -27.30
C LEU A 284 33.98 9.42 -28.37
N GLN A 285 32.85 10.13 -28.40
CA GLN A 285 31.84 9.97 -29.45
C GLN A 285 32.37 10.35 -30.84
N ARG A 286 33.18 11.41 -30.97
CA ARG A 286 33.78 11.78 -32.25
C ARG A 286 34.82 10.78 -32.73
N THR A 287 35.66 10.28 -31.83
CA THR A 287 36.83 9.45 -32.15
C THR A 287 36.46 7.97 -32.30
N PHE A 288 35.53 7.48 -31.48
CA PHE A 288 35.11 6.07 -31.47
C PHE A 288 33.67 5.86 -31.97
N GLY A 289 32.79 6.86 -31.90
CA GLY A 289 31.40 6.72 -32.36
C GLY A 289 31.28 6.59 -33.89
N ARG A 290 32.22 7.16 -34.66
CA ARG A 290 32.26 6.98 -36.12
C ARG A 290 32.75 5.59 -36.56
N ALA A 291 33.39 4.81 -35.69
CA ALA A 291 33.80 3.45 -36.00
C ALA A 291 32.59 2.51 -36.18
N TRP A 292 31.40 2.88 -35.66
CA TRP A 292 30.18 2.10 -35.78
C TRP A 292 29.25 2.55 -36.92
N GLU A 293 29.33 3.81 -37.34
CA GLU A 293 28.49 4.34 -38.43
C GLU A 293 29.05 4.00 -39.82
N ASP A 294 30.36 3.78 -39.96
CA ASP A 294 30.99 3.53 -41.25
C ASP A 294 30.89 2.05 -41.74
N HIS A 295 30.05 1.23 -41.11
CA HIS A 295 29.75 -0.14 -41.58
C HIS A 295 28.33 -0.31 -42.12
N ARG A 296 27.54 0.77 -42.22
CA ARG A 296 26.26 0.78 -42.97
C ARG A 296 26.29 1.62 -44.25
N GLY A 297 27.41 2.27 -44.56
CA GLY A 297 27.58 3.11 -45.76
C GLY A 297 28.56 2.57 -46.81
N SER A 298 29.36 1.54 -46.50
CA SER A 298 30.28 0.91 -47.45
C SER A 298 30.07 -0.60 -47.52
N THR A 299 28.89 -1.03 -47.97
CA THR A 299 28.77 -2.26 -48.79
C THR A 299 29.32 -1.98 -50.21
N GLN A 300 30.42 -1.26 -50.28
CA GLN A 300 31.45 -1.48 -51.25
C GLN A 300 32.63 -1.96 -50.43
N ALA A 301 32.44 -3.12 -49.77
CA ALA A 301 33.47 -4.12 -49.83
C ALA A 301 33.82 -4.20 -51.32
N GLU A 302 34.88 -3.49 -51.71
CA GLU A 302 35.71 -3.90 -52.82
C GLU A 302 36.03 -5.35 -52.51
N SER A 303 35.16 -6.23 -52.99
CA SER A 303 35.39 -7.62 -53.26
C SER A 303 36.57 -7.66 -54.23
N LEU A 304 37.75 -7.48 -53.65
CA LEU A 304 38.99 -8.07 -54.12
C LEU A 304 38.91 -9.61 -54.09
N ASP A 305 37.76 -10.17 -53.73
CA ASP A 305 37.47 -11.59 -53.75
C ASP A 305 36.58 -11.94 -54.94
N GLY A 306 37.17 -12.69 -55.86
CA GLY A 306 36.43 -13.35 -56.92
C GLY A 306 36.56 -12.66 -58.26
N GLU A 307 36.04 -11.44 -58.47
CA GLU A 307 35.77 -11.00 -59.85
C GLU A 307 37.01 -10.61 -60.66
N HIS A 308 37.96 -9.88 -60.07
CA HIS A 308 39.20 -9.52 -60.79
C HIS A 308 40.17 -10.70 -60.89
N ILE A 309 40.20 -11.57 -59.88
CA ILE A 309 40.96 -12.83 -59.92
C ILE A 309 40.32 -13.78 -60.94
N LYS A 310 39.00 -13.89 -61.01
CA LYS A 310 38.26 -14.65 -62.02
C LYS A 310 38.48 -14.06 -63.40
N LYS A 311 38.44 -12.75 -63.59
CA LYS A 311 38.74 -12.12 -64.90
C LYS A 311 40.19 -12.37 -65.33
N ALA A 312 41.15 -12.35 -64.40
CA ALA A 312 42.53 -12.72 -64.69
C ALA A 312 42.67 -14.23 -64.98
N LEU A 313 42.00 -15.10 -64.22
CA LEU A 313 42.02 -16.55 -64.42
C LEU A 313 41.30 -16.96 -65.71
N GLU A 314 40.17 -16.32 -66.05
CA GLU A 314 39.42 -16.50 -67.29
C GLU A 314 40.21 -15.97 -68.49
N ALA A 315 40.91 -14.84 -68.35
CA ALA A 315 41.80 -14.37 -69.40
C ALA A 315 42.94 -15.36 -69.66
N VAL A 316 43.47 -16.00 -68.61
CA VAL A 316 44.49 -17.05 -68.74
C VAL A 316 43.90 -18.36 -69.29
N SER A 317 42.69 -18.77 -68.86
CA SER A 317 42.05 -20.00 -69.34
C SER A 317 41.57 -19.88 -70.78
N THR A 318 41.03 -18.73 -71.19
CA THR A 318 40.64 -18.48 -72.58
C THR A 318 41.84 -18.35 -73.51
N LEU A 319 43.00 -17.92 -72.99
CA LEU A 319 44.27 -18.01 -73.74
C LEU A 319 44.73 -19.47 -73.86
N ALA A 320 44.56 -20.28 -72.80
CA ALA A 320 44.93 -21.69 -72.80
C ALA A 320 44.05 -22.54 -73.74
N ASP A 321 42.75 -22.27 -73.81
CA ASP A 321 41.80 -22.98 -74.70
C ASP A 321 41.98 -22.63 -76.18
N LYS A 322 42.60 -21.48 -76.50
CA LYS A 322 42.88 -21.05 -77.87
C LYS A 322 44.25 -21.48 -78.40
N LEU A 323 45.03 -22.22 -77.61
CA LEU A 323 46.27 -22.83 -78.10
C LEU A 323 45.92 -24.07 -78.96
N PRO A 324 46.45 -24.21 -80.19
CA PRO A 324 46.23 -25.39 -81.00
C PRO A 324 46.78 -26.62 -80.26
N LYS A 325 45.92 -27.63 -80.06
CA LYS A 325 46.32 -28.91 -79.48
C LYS A 325 47.37 -29.53 -80.40
N ALA A 326 48.60 -29.65 -79.91
CA ALA A 326 49.66 -30.34 -80.63
C ALA A 326 49.31 -31.83 -80.78
N GLY A 327 49.13 -32.26 -82.03
CA GLY A 327 49.46 -33.62 -82.45
C GLY A 327 50.94 -33.70 -82.79
#